data_AF-A0A9D8IXV2-F1
#
_entry.id   AF-A0A9D8IXV2-F1
#
_cell.length_a   1.000
_cell.length_b   1.000
_cell.length_c   1.000
_cell.angle_alpha   90.00
_cell.angle_beta   90.00
_cell.angle_gamma   90.00
#
_symmetry.space_group_name_H-M   'P 1'
#
loop_
_entity.id
_entity.type
_entity.pdbx_description
1 polymer ?
#
loop_
_entity_poly.entity_id
_entity_poly.type
_entity_poly.pdbx_seq_one_letter_code
_entity_poly.pdbx_strand_id
1 'polypeptide(L)'
;MAKEHLGEAPRSNIKISDNSKIPGTKRFDLEDRTLQFARDVRDFEKSLPNSLSNTEHGKQLIRSSASVGANDIEANEALSKKDFVMRIKICRKEAKESRCWLNLVRCSDQLDPKR
;
A
#
# COMPACT_ATOMS: atom_id res chain seq x y z
N MET A 1 49.38 -5.72 28.28
CA MET A 1 48.11 -5.11 27.82
C MET A 1 48.03 -5.26 26.30
N ALA A 2 47.63 -6.44 25.83
CA ALA A 2 47.46 -6.72 24.40
C ALA A 2 46.10 -6.14 23.96
N LYS A 3 46.09 -5.33 22.90
CA LYS A 3 44.86 -4.88 22.24
C LYS A 3 44.58 -5.84 21.08
N GLU A 4 43.56 -6.67 21.23
CA GLU A 4 43.00 -7.46 20.13
C GLU A 4 42.37 -6.53 19.10
N HIS A 5 42.86 -6.56 17.86
CA HIS A 5 42.19 -5.99 16.70
C HIS A 5 41.21 -7.04 16.16
N LEU A 6 39.92 -6.87 16.44
CA LEU A 6 38.85 -7.62 15.77
C LEU A 6 38.81 -7.22 14.29
N GLY A 7 39.08 -8.17 13.39
CA GLY A 7 38.97 -7.98 11.95
C GLY A 7 37.52 -7.82 11.51
N GLU A 8 37.24 -6.80 10.70
CA GLU A 8 35.94 -6.63 10.04
C GLU A 8 35.75 -7.70 8.94
N ALA A 9 34.60 -8.36 8.96
CA ALA A 9 34.23 -9.34 7.94
C ALA A 9 34.01 -8.68 6.57
N PRO A 10 34.35 -9.36 5.45
CA PRO A 10 34.18 -8.78 4.12
C PRO A 10 32.69 -8.64 3.77
N ARG A 11 32.27 -7.40 3.49
CA ARG A 11 30.92 -7.12 2.97
C ARG A 11 30.75 -7.79 1.60
N SER A 12 29.80 -8.70 1.49
CA SER A 12 29.43 -9.36 0.24
C SER A 12 28.87 -8.34 -0.75
N ASN A 13 29.60 -8.10 -1.84
CA ASN A 13 29.11 -7.33 -2.99
C ASN A 13 28.12 -8.20 -3.80
N ILE A 14 26.89 -8.35 -3.30
CA ILE A 14 25.79 -8.87 -4.10
C ILE A 14 25.31 -7.72 -4.99
N LYS A 15 25.67 -7.77 -6.27
CA LYS A 15 25.05 -6.92 -7.29
C LYS A 15 23.61 -7.38 -7.47
N ILE A 16 22.66 -6.65 -6.89
CA ILE A 16 21.25 -6.81 -7.22
C ILE A 16 21.11 -6.38 -8.69
N SER A 17 20.82 -7.32 -9.58
CA SER A 17 20.60 -7.04 -10.99
C SER A 17 19.31 -6.23 -11.14
N ASP A 18 19.45 -4.94 -11.48
CA ASP A 18 18.31 -4.13 -11.88
C ASP A 18 17.74 -4.68 -13.19
N ASN A 19 16.61 -5.36 -13.08
CA ASN A 19 15.91 -6.00 -14.19
C ASN A 19 15.07 -5.00 -15.03
N SER A 20 15.35 -3.69 -14.90
CA SER A 20 14.61 -2.58 -15.53
C SER A 20 14.67 -2.54 -17.07
N LYS A 21 15.40 -3.45 -17.74
CA LYS A 21 15.74 -3.32 -19.17
C LYS A 21 15.30 -4.48 -20.07
N ILE A 22 14.29 -5.27 -19.70
CA ILE A 22 13.73 -6.29 -20.62
C ILE A 22 12.58 -5.66 -21.43
N PRO A 23 12.75 -5.34 -22.73
CA PRO A 23 11.69 -4.75 -23.53
C PRO A 23 10.64 -5.82 -23.85
N GLY A 24 9.40 -5.61 -23.42
CA GLY A 24 8.26 -6.51 -23.71
C GLY A 24 7.61 -7.16 -22.50
N THR A 25 8.19 -7.04 -21.30
CA THR A 25 7.44 -7.29 -20.07
C THR A 25 6.77 -5.98 -19.68
N LYS A 26 5.43 -5.89 -19.77
CA LYS A 26 4.73 -4.82 -19.05
C LYS A 26 5.02 -5.07 -17.57
N ARG A 27 5.98 -4.33 -17.00
CA ARG A 27 6.27 -4.36 -15.56
C ARG A 27 4.93 -4.09 -14.88
N PHE A 28 4.40 -5.08 -14.16
CA PHE A 28 3.14 -4.92 -13.45
C PHE A 28 3.40 -3.97 -12.29
N ASP A 29 3.18 -2.69 -12.57
CA ASP A 29 3.32 -1.49 -11.73
C ASP A 29 2.34 -1.47 -10.54
N LEU A 30 1.86 -2.63 -10.05
CA LEU A 30 0.82 -2.66 -9.02
C LEU A 30 1.34 -2.29 -7.64
N GLU A 31 2.53 -2.76 -7.26
CA GLU A 31 3.13 -2.43 -5.97
C GLU A 31 3.38 -0.91 -5.86
N ASP A 32 4.01 -0.31 -6.87
CA ASP A 32 4.26 1.13 -6.96
C ASP A 32 2.95 1.93 -6.98
N ARG A 33 1.94 1.50 -7.76
CA ARG A 33 0.63 2.17 -7.82
C ARG A 33 -0.15 2.08 -6.51
N THR A 34 -0.10 0.95 -5.82
CA THR A 34 -0.83 0.77 -4.55
C THR A 34 -0.14 1.52 -3.41
N LEU A 35 1.19 1.59 -3.43
CA LEU A 35 1.95 2.47 -2.54
C LEU A 35 1.63 3.94 -2.80
N GLN A 36 1.59 4.36 -4.07
CA GLN A 36 1.23 5.73 -4.42
C GLN A 36 -0.21 6.05 -4.00
N PHE A 37 -1.15 5.13 -4.20
CA PHE A 37 -2.53 5.28 -3.71
C PHE A 37 -2.59 5.51 -2.19
N ALA A 38 -1.85 4.76 -1.39
CA ALA A 38 -1.80 4.95 0.05
C ALA A 38 -1.18 6.30 0.45
N ARG A 39 -0.17 6.79 -0.28
CA ARG A 39 0.42 8.12 -0.09
C ARG A 39 -0.59 9.23 -0.41
N ASP A 40 -1.28 9.13 -1.54
CA ASP A 40 -2.29 10.09 -1.97
C ASP A 40 -3.43 10.17 -0.95
N VAL A 41 -3.88 9.02 -0.42
CA VAL A 41 -4.89 8.96 0.63
C VAL A 41 -4.42 9.65 1.91
N ARG A 42 -3.19 9.39 2.37
CA ARG A 42 -2.62 10.05 3.55
C ARG A 42 -2.55 11.56 3.36
N ASP A 43 -2.14 12.02 2.18
CA ASP A 43 -1.98 13.45 1.92
C ASP A 43 -3.35 14.14 1.71
N PHE A 44 -4.34 13.42 1.18
CA PHE A 44 -5.74 13.86 1.18
C PHE A 44 -6.34 13.94 2.58
N GLU A 45 -6.09 12.97 3.45
CA GLU A 45 -6.63 12.96 4.82
C GLU A 45 -6.17 14.20 5.62
N LYS A 46 -4.92 14.63 5.45
CA LYS A 46 -4.40 15.88 6.04
C LYS A 46 -5.14 17.15 5.61
N SER A 47 -5.86 17.09 4.48
CA SER A 47 -6.64 18.23 3.96
C SER A 47 -8.08 18.26 4.50
N LEU A 48 -8.52 17.23 5.22
CA LEU A 48 -9.87 17.16 5.75
C LEU A 48 -10.08 18.16 6.90
N PRO A 49 -11.25 18.81 6.98
CA PRO A 49 -11.59 19.63 8.14
C PRO A 49 -11.57 18.81 9.43
N ASN A 50 -11.09 19.42 10.51
CA ASN A 50 -11.07 18.80 11.83
C ASN A 50 -12.50 18.62 12.37
N SER A 51 -13.01 17.41 12.24
CA SER A 51 -14.26 16.96 12.87
C SER A 51 -14.06 15.53 13.39
N LEU A 52 -14.85 15.14 14.38
CA LEU A 52 -14.82 13.77 14.90
C LEU A 52 -15.10 12.75 13.78
N SER A 53 -16.08 13.03 12.93
CA SER A 53 -16.44 12.14 11.81
C SER A 53 -15.31 12.00 10.80
N ASN A 54 -14.69 13.11 10.37
CA ASN A 54 -13.55 13.06 9.45
C ASN A 54 -12.34 12.36 10.06
N THR A 55 -12.11 12.54 11.36
CA THR A 55 -11.02 11.86 12.08
C THR A 55 -11.22 10.35 12.07
N GLU A 56 -12.42 9.88 12.42
CA GLU A 56 -12.69 8.44 12.47
C GLU A 56 -12.76 7.82 11.08
N HIS A 57 -13.40 8.46 10.10
CA HIS A 57 -13.43 7.99 8.71
C HIS A 57 -12.04 8.04 8.06
N GLY A 58 -11.25 9.07 8.33
CA GLY A 58 -9.88 9.24 7.85
C GLY A 58 -8.96 8.11 8.33
N LYS A 59 -9.05 7.72 9.62
CA LYS A 59 -8.34 6.55 10.15
C LYS A 59 -8.68 5.26 9.39
N GLN A 60 -9.97 5.00 9.13
CA GLN A 60 -10.39 3.80 8.40
C GLN A 60 -9.95 3.83 6.92
N LEU A 61 -9.98 5.01 6.30
CA LEU A 61 -9.50 5.23 4.95
C LEU A 61 -8.00 4.98 4.82
N ILE A 62 -7.18 5.52 5.74
CA ILE A 62 -5.73 5.29 5.77
C ILE A 62 -5.42 3.79 5.92
N ARG A 63 -6.12 3.09 6.83
CA ARG A 63 -5.89 1.67 7.07
C ARG A 63 -6.23 0.81 5.86
N SER A 64 -7.43 0.98 5.31
CA SER A 64 -7.88 0.20 4.15
C SER A 64 -7.00 0.46 2.91
N SER A 65 -6.60 1.72 2.66
CA SER A 65 -5.76 2.05 1.51
C SER A 65 -4.36 1.45 1.60
N ALA A 66 -3.73 1.50 2.77
CA ALA A 66 -2.43 0.85 3.01
C ALA A 66 -2.52 -0.69 2.91
N SER A 67 -3.65 -1.28 3.35
CA SER A 67 -3.89 -2.72 3.27
C SER A 67 -3.93 -3.25 1.84
N VAL A 68 -4.32 -2.42 0.85
CA VAL A 68 -4.25 -2.78 -0.58
C VAL A 68 -2.81 -3.11 -0.99
N GLY A 69 -1.86 -2.22 -0.68
CA GLY A 69 -0.45 -2.42 -1.03
C GLY A 69 0.20 -3.55 -0.23
N ALA A 70 -0.11 -3.65 1.07
CA ALA A 70 0.41 -4.73 1.91
C ALA A 70 0.01 -6.12 1.37
N ASN A 71 -1.26 -6.30 0.98
CA ASN A 71 -1.70 -7.57 0.40
C ASN A 71 -1.18 -7.80 -1.02
N ASP A 72 -0.84 -6.76 -1.79
CA ASP A 72 -0.21 -6.90 -3.10
C ASP A 72 1.24 -7.42 -2.96
N ILE A 73 1.98 -6.89 -1.99
CA ILE A 73 3.31 -7.40 -1.62
C ILE A 73 3.23 -8.87 -1.20
N GLU A 74 2.28 -9.23 -0.33
CA GLU A 74 2.06 -10.63 0.05
C GLU A 74 1.60 -11.51 -1.13
N ALA A 75 0.90 -10.94 -2.12
CA ALA A 75 0.57 -11.66 -3.35
C ALA A 75 1.83 -11.94 -4.17
N ASN A 76 2.75 -10.99 -4.29
CA ASN A 76 4.03 -11.15 -4.99
C ASN A 76 4.90 -12.25 -4.35
N GLU A 77 4.76 -12.47 -3.05
CA GLU A 77 5.45 -13.52 -2.28
C GLU A 77 4.62 -14.81 -2.09
N ALA A 78 3.50 -14.97 -2.81
CA ALA A 78 2.55 -16.05 -2.58
C ALA A 78 3.17 -17.45 -2.72
N LEU A 79 2.84 -18.34 -1.76
CA LEU A 79 3.35 -19.71 -1.72
C LEU A 79 2.65 -20.65 -2.72
N SER A 80 1.52 -20.22 -3.28
CA SER A 80 0.77 -20.97 -4.29
C SER A 80 -0.14 -20.07 -5.12
N LYS A 81 -0.64 -20.56 -6.25
CA LYS A 81 -1.66 -19.85 -7.05
C LYS A 81 -2.94 -19.55 -6.26
N LYS A 82 -3.33 -20.46 -5.35
CA LYS A 82 -4.53 -20.26 -4.52
C LYS A 82 -4.32 -19.14 -3.52
N ASP A 83 -3.14 -19.07 -2.91
CA ASP A 83 -2.73 -18.01 -2.00
C ASP A 83 -2.68 -16.67 -2.73
N PHE A 84 -2.01 -16.60 -3.90
CA PHE A 84 -2.02 -15.41 -4.77
C PHE A 84 -3.43 -14.88 -5.03
N VAL A 85 -4.35 -15.74 -5.47
CA VAL A 85 -5.74 -15.35 -5.74
C VAL A 85 -6.46 -14.88 -4.48
N MET A 86 -6.18 -15.49 -3.32
CA MET A 86 -6.72 -15.05 -2.04
C MET A 86 -6.22 -13.64 -1.69
N ARG A 87 -4.92 -13.36 -1.81
CA ARG A 87 -4.34 -12.03 -1.53
C ARG A 87 -4.91 -10.95 -2.43
N ILE A 88 -5.00 -11.20 -3.74
CA ILE A 88 -5.62 -10.27 -4.68
C ILE A 88 -7.11 -10.03 -4.38
N LYS A 89 -7.85 -11.05 -3.90
CA LYS A 89 -9.24 -10.86 -3.43
C LYS A 89 -9.31 -9.94 -2.22
N ILE A 90 -8.35 -10.02 -1.29
CA ILE A 90 -8.24 -9.11 -0.15
C ILE A 90 -7.93 -7.69 -0.65
N CYS A 91 -6.94 -7.50 -1.54
CA CYS A 91 -6.67 -6.18 -2.15
C CYS A 91 -7.93 -5.54 -2.73
N ARG A 92 -8.75 -6.32 -3.46
CA ARG A 92 -10.02 -5.85 -4.02
C ARG A 92 -11.05 -5.48 -2.95
N LYS A 93 -11.12 -6.23 -1.84
CA LYS A 93 -12.01 -5.93 -0.72
C LYS A 93 -11.60 -4.60 -0.08
N GLU A 94 -10.32 -4.45 0.24
CA GLU A 94 -9.74 -3.25 0.86
C GLU A 94 -9.92 -2.02 -0.04
N ALA A 95 -9.69 -2.14 -1.35
CA ALA A 95 -9.92 -1.03 -2.29
C ALA A 95 -11.40 -0.59 -2.35
N LYS A 96 -12.35 -1.53 -2.25
CA LYS A 96 -13.78 -1.19 -2.16
C LYS A 96 -14.12 -0.50 -0.84
N GLU A 97 -13.47 -0.90 0.23
CA GLU A 97 -13.62 -0.29 1.54
C GLU A 97 -13.05 1.13 1.57
N SER A 98 -11.85 1.35 1.02
CA SER A 98 -11.28 2.70 0.85
C SER A 98 -12.21 3.60 0.04
N ARG A 99 -12.85 3.09 -1.01
CA ARG A 99 -13.87 3.87 -1.75
C ARG A 99 -15.08 4.22 -0.89
N CYS A 100 -15.54 3.32 -0.01
CA CYS A 100 -16.63 3.61 0.93
C CYS A 100 -16.25 4.79 1.83
N TRP A 101 -15.07 4.75 2.44
CA TRP A 101 -14.58 5.81 3.32
C TRP A 101 -14.34 7.13 2.56
N LEU A 102 -13.80 7.08 1.35
CA LEU A 102 -13.68 8.26 0.47
C LEU A 102 -15.03 8.92 0.20
N ASN A 103 -16.09 8.13 0.00
CA ASN A 103 -17.43 8.69 -0.19
C ASN A 103 -17.94 9.35 1.09
N LEU A 104 -17.69 8.76 2.26
CA LEU A 104 -18.12 9.33 3.55
C LEU A 104 -17.39 10.63 3.91
N VAL A 105 -16.10 10.75 3.59
CA VAL A 105 -15.34 12.00 3.83
C VAL A 105 -15.54 13.07 2.75
N ARG A 106 -15.97 12.69 1.54
CA ARG A 106 -16.37 13.65 0.48
C ARG A 106 -17.80 14.15 0.66
N CYS A 107 -18.71 13.29 1.14
CA CYS A 107 -20.08 13.67 1.48
C CYS A 107 -20.14 14.22 2.90
N SER A 108 -19.53 15.38 3.14
CA SER A 108 -19.91 16.17 4.32
C SER A 108 -21.23 16.93 4.11
N ASP A 109 -21.78 17.04 2.88
CA ASP A 109 -23.02 17.84 2.65
C ASP A 109 -23.92 17.43 1.45
N GLN A 110 -23.85 16.21 0.93
CA GLN A 110 -24.83 15.78 -0.08
C GLN A 110 -25.33 14.37 0.21
N LEU A 111 -26.38 14.29 1.03
CA LEU A 111 -27.36 13.21 0.93
C LEU A 111 -27.93 13.27 -0.49
N ASP A 112 -27.47 12.38 -1.36
CA ASP A 112 -28.05 12.22 -2.70
C ASP A 112 -29.54 11.83 -2.52
N PRO A 113 -30.51 12.68 -2.92
CA PRO A 113 -31.94 12.43 -2.69
C PRO A 113 -32.51 11.30 -3.55
N LYS A 114 -31.69 10.64 -4.39
CA LYS A 114 -32.17 9.62 -5.33
C LYS A 114 -31.30 8.37 -5.30
N ARG A 115 -31.67 7.46 -4.40
CA ARG A 115 -31.37 6.04 -4.53
C ARG A 115 -32.66 5.24 -4.58
#